data_AF-A0A2H3BIV4-F1
#
_entry.id   AF-A0A2H3BIV4-F1
#
_cell.length_a   1.000
_cell.length_b   1.000
_cell.length_c   1.000
_cell.angle_alpha   90.00
_cell.angle_beta   90.00
_cell.angle_gamma   90.00
#
_symmetry.space_group_name_H-M   'P 1'
#
loop_
_entity.id
_entity.type
_entity.pdbx_description
1 polymer ?
#
loop_
_entity_poly.entity_id
_entity_poly.type
_entity_poly.pdbx_seq_one_letter_code
_entity_poly.pdbx_strand_id
1 'polypeptide(L)'
;MLQPECEQDAGAASAEHLPTMHNALDGLRDMEASVFHSANYLITQVTICTPFQEKAILAIFEPFRDAVVDFLNPVIEAWSDVPYVVSFFASLLHQPTPDPEETSWIGEMYHSIRLNAQSARNCLPILCTAIVRVKDPLLNQLRGPCGLEQLLRTSKWLGTSSTRVDILDSLPQLLFEFRIYCERTMRYLNVIEQYIVGLHDFCSDEGRIRALNGREEISRRLYDLSQFAVDIMQHAPYHSSKLGWKGSEVPVRSDYKGRRHLRADSTFSRIIP
;
A
#
# COMPACT_ATOMS: atom_id res chain seq x y z
N MET A 1 -10.17 -32.77 -15.37
CA MET A 1 -9.58 -32.04 -14.22
C MET A 1 -8.28 -31.44 -14.73
N LEU A 2 -8.33 -30.18 -15.15
CA LEU A 2 -7.17 -29.44 -15.65
C LEU A 2 -6.97 -28.28 -14.68
N GLN A 3 -5.79 -28.24 -14.04
CA GLN A 3 -5.30 -27.06 -13.33
C GLN A 3 -5.08 -25.96 -14.36
N PRO A 4 -5.42 -24.68 -14.09
CA PRO A 4 -4.92 -23.60 -14.92
C PRO A 4 -3.50 -23.30 -14.47
N GLU A 5 -2.57 -23.54 -15.40
CA GLU A 5 -1.17 -23.15 -15.31
C GLU A 5 -1.08 -21.62 -15.19
N CYS A 6 -0.25 -21.19 -14.25
CA CYS A 6 0.14 -19.80 -14.05
C CYS A 6 1.08 -19.45 -15.21
N GLU A 7 0.55 -18.91 -16.31
CA GLU A 7 1.37 -18.36 -17.38
C GLU A 7 2.19 -17.20 -16.82
N GLN A 8 3.47 -17.50 -16.57
CA GLN A 8 4.53 -16.52 -16.38
C GLN A 8 4.76 -15.83 -17.72
N ASP A 9 4.13 -14.68 -17.90
CA ASP A 9 4.51 -13.78 -18.98
C ASP A 9 5.86 -13.16 -18.63
N ALA A 10 6.92 -13.81 -19.10
CA ALA A 10 8.30 -13.37 -19.02
C ALA A 10 8.51 -12.19 -19.97
N GLY A 11 7.93 -11.05 -19.63
CA GLY A 11 8.26 -9.75 -20.20
C GLY A 11 9.64 -9.34 -19.70
N ALA A 12 10.60 -9.30 -20.61
CA ALA A 12 12.00 -8.92 -20.38
C ALA A 12 12.15 -7.74 -19.41
N ALA A 13 12.56 -8.05 -18.17
CA ALA A 13 13.06 -7.08 -17.23
C ALA A 13 14.41 -6.55 -17.75
N SER A 14 14.35 -5.47 -18.53
CA SER A 14 15.47 -4.53 -18.63
C SER A 14 15.98 -4.28 -17.22
N ALA A 15 17.29 -4.26 -17.02
CA ALA A 15 17.94 -3.96 -15.75
C ALA A 15 17.55 -2.55 -15.27
N GLU A 16 16.35 -2.40 -14.73
CA GLU A 16 15.89 -1.23 -14.00
C GLU A 16 16.85 -1.10 -12.82
N HIS A 17 17.57 0.02 -12.77
CA HIS A 17 18.29 0.41 -11.57
C HIS A 17 17.33 0.25 -10.39
N LEU A 18 17.70 -0.58 -9.42
CA LEU A 18 16.97 -0.66 -8.15
C LEU A 18 16.75 0.78 -7.66
N PRO A 19 15.50 1.18 -7.36
CA PRO A 19 15.23 2.54 -6.93
C PRO A 19 16.10 2.84 -5.71
N THR A 20 16.65 4.04 -5.65
CA THR A 20 17.37 4.50 -4.45
C THR A 20 16.42 4.45 -3.25
N MET A 21 16.97 4.34 -2.04
CA MET A 21 16.17 4.38 -0.80
C MET A 21 15.21 5.58 -0.78
N HIS A 22 15.67 6.75 -1.23
CA HIS A 22 14.84 7.95 -1.38
C HIS A 22 13.64 7.72 -2.32
N ASN A 23 13.87 7.16 -3.51
CA ASN A 23 12.80 6.86 -4.47
C ASN A 23 11.84 5.78 -3.95
N ALA A 24 12.35 4.82 -3.19
CA ALA A 24 11.54 3.78 -2.58
C ALA A 24 10.65 4.34 -1.47
N LEU A 25 11.17 5.25 -0.65
CA LEU A 25 10.42 5.98 0.38
C LEU A 25 9.31 6.83 -0.25
N ASP A 26 9.64 7.65 -1.25
CA ASP A 26 8.66 8.49 -1.95
C ASP A 26 7.58 7.64 -2.65
N GLY A 27 8.01 6.56 -3.32
CA GLY A 27 7.11 5.59 -3.95
C GLY A 27 6.24 4.85 -2.94
N LEU A 28 6.75 4.52 -1.76
CA LEU A 28 5.99 3.86 -0.70
C LEU A 28 4.87 4.76 -0.20
N ARG A 29 5.14 6.04 0.06
CA ARG A 29 4.12 7.04 0.43
C ARG A 29 2.99 7.08 -0.60
N ASP A 30 3.34 7.20 -1.87
CA ASP A 30 2.36 7.34 -2.94
C ASP A 30 1.53 6.06 -3.13
N MET A 31 2.15 4.88 -3.05
CA MET A 31 1.46 3.60 -3.24
C MET A 31 0.63 3.19 -2.04
N GLU A 32 1.11 3.40 -0.80
CA GLU A 32 0.33 3.19 0.42
C GLU A 32 -0.96 4.02 0.37
N ALA A 33 -0.82 5.33 0.09
CA ALA A 33 -1.96 6.21 -0.05
C ALA A 33 -2.90 5.71 -1.15
N SER A 34 -2.36 5.29 -2.31
CA SER A 34 -3.16 4.74 -3.41
C SER A 34 -3.95 3.49 -3.01
N VAL A 35 -3.36 2.57 -2.24
CA VAL A 35 -4.04 1.37 -1.73
C VAL A 35 -5.17 1.79 -0.79
N PHE A 36 -4.88 2.58 0.25
CA PHE A 36 -5.90 3.06 1.20
C PHE A 36 -7.07 3.75 0.46
N HIS A 37 -6.73 4.70 -0.41
CA HIS A 37 -7.71 5.54 -1.08
C HIS A 37 -8.57 4.77 -2.07
N SER A 38 -8.00 3.79 -2.76
CA SER A 38 -8.71 2.92 -3.71
C SER A 38 -9.66 1.95 -3.00
N ALA A 39 -9.23 1.36 -1.88
CA ALA A 39 -10.08 0.48 -1.08
C ALA A 39 -11.30 1.25 -0.53
N ASN A 40 -11.06 2.42 0.06
CA ASN A 40 -12.13 3.24 0.61
C ASN A 40 -13.09 3.76 -0.47
N TYR A 41 -12.58 4.08 -1.67
CA TYR A 41 -13.40 4.45 -2.83
C TYR A 41 -14.32 3.29 -3.24
N LEU A 42 -13.78 2.08 -3.43
CA LEU A 42 -14.57 0.92 -3.84
C LEU A 42 -15.70 0.64 -2.84
N ILE A 43 -15.38 0.58 -1.55
CA ILE A 43 -16.35 0.35 -0.47
C ILE A 43 -17.45 1.40 -0.51
N THR A 44 -17.07 2.68 -0.54
CA THR A 44 -18.02 3.80 -0.49
C THR A 44 -18.92 3.84 -1.73
N GLN A 45 -18.32 3.79 -2.92
CA GLN A 45 -19.04 4.03 -4.17
C GLN A 45 -19.99 2.89 -4.52
N VAL A 46 -19.55 1.64 -4.32
CA VAL A 46 -20.43 0.49 -4.52
C VAL A 46 -21.60 0.57 -3.54
N THR A 47 -21.34 0.87 -2.26
CA THR A 47 -22.41 0.96 -1.25
C THR A 47 -23.44 2.03 -1.60
N ILE A 48 -23.01 3.22 -2.02
CA ILE A 48 -23.89 4.30 -2.50
C ILE A 48 -24.71 3.88 -3.72
N CYS A 49 -24.12 3.09 -4.63
CA CYS A 49 -24.81 2.61 -5.84
C CYS A 49 -25.83 1.49 -5.56
N THR A 50 -25.84 0.92 -4.37
CA THR A 50 -26.73 -0.19 -3.98
C THR A 50 -27.37 0.07 -2.60
N PRO A 51 -28.15 1.16 -2.44
CA PRO A 51 -28.59 1.64 -1.13
C PRO A 51 -29.53 0.68 -0.39
N PHE A 52 -30.26 -0.19 -1.10
CA PHE A 52 -31.16 -1.17 -0.50
C PHE A 52 -30.49 -2.50 -0.15
N GLN A 53 -29.20 -2.65 -0.43
CA GLN A 53 -28.42 -3.88 -0.23
C GLN A 53 -27.16 -3.65 0.60
N GLU A 54 -27.09 -2.52 1.32
CA GLU A 54 -25.94 -2.11 2.12
C GLU A 54 -25.37 -3.26 2.97
N LYS A 55 -26.19 -3.93 3.78
CA LYS A 55 -25.73 -5.06 4.62
C LYS A 55 -25.08 -6.18 3.81
N ALA A 56 -25.64 -6.54 2.66
CA ALA A 56 -25.09 -7.59 1.80
C ALA A 56 -23.77 -7.16 1.14
N ILE A 57 -23.67 -5.89 0.78
CA ILE A 57 -22.46 -5.29 0.20
C ILE A 57 -21.34 -5.21 1.22
N LEU A 58 -21.62 -4.75 2.44
CA LEU A 58 -20.62 -4.68 3.49
C LEU A 58 -20.11 -6.07 3.88
N ALA A 59 -20.99 -7.09 3.90
CA ALA A 59 -20.58 -8.48 4.10
C ALA A 59 -19.66 -9.02 2.98
N ILE A 60 -19.82 -8.54 1.74
CA ILE A 60 -18.89 -8.85 0.64
C ILE A 60 -17.56 -8.13 0.83
N PHE A 61 -17.58 -6.87 1.27
CA PHE A 61 -16.36 -6.07 1.46
C PHE A 61 -15.58 -6.39 2.72
N GLU A 62 -16.20 -6.92 3.77
CA GLU A 62 -15.53 -7.23 5.03
C GLU A 62 -14.24 -8.05 4.87
N PRO A 63 -14.24 -9.23 4.20
CA PRO A 63 -13.02 -10.01 4.00
C PRO A 63 -11.99 -9.29 3.11
N PHE A 64 -12.44 -8.43 2.19
CA PHE A 64 -11.55 -7.60 1.38
C PHE A 64 -10.88 -6.52 2.23
N ARG A 65 -11.67 -5.73 2.97
CA ARG A 65 -11.20 -4.67 3.87
C ARG A 65 -10.24 -5.23 4.90
N ASP A 66 -10.59 -6.35 5.53
CA ASP A 66 -9.75 -6.98 6.55
C ASP A 66 -8.39 -7.38 5.96
N ALA A 67 -8.36 -7.96 4.76
CA ALA A 67 -7.11 -8.30 4.09
C ALA A 67 -6.28 -7.05 3.72
N VAL A 68 -6.92 -5.92 3.39
CA VAL A 68 -6.22 -4.64 3.15
C VAL A 68 -5.59 -4.12 4.44
N VAL A 69 -6.33 -4.17 5.56
CA VAL A 69 -5.83 -3.73 6.86
C VAL A 69 -4.68 -4.64 7.34
N ASP A 70 -4.84 -5.96 7.23
CA ASP A 70 -3.81 -6.95 7.57
C ASP A 70 -2.54 -6.77 6.73
N PHE A 71 -2.65 -6.22 5.52
CA PHE A 71 -1.53 -5.88 4.66
C PHE A 71 -0.89 -4.53 5.00
N LEU A 72 -1.69 -3.48 5.17
CA LEU A 72 -1.19 -2.11 5.38
C LEU A 72 -0.56 -1.91 6.75
N ASN A 73 -1.11 -2.54 7.81
CA ASN A 73 -0.56 -2.39 9.16
C ASN A 73 0.93 -2.75 9.24
N PRO A 74 1.37 -3.95 8.85
CA PRO A 74 2.80 -4.27 8.88
C PRO A 74 3.63 -3.41 7.92
N VAL A 75 3.08 -2.93 6.80
CA VAL A 75 3.79 -1.97 5.94
C VAL A 75 4.09 -0.67 6.69
N ILE A 76 3.08 -0.12 7.39
CA ILE A 76 3.19 1.14 8.14
C ILE A 76 4.13 0.98 9.33
N GLU A 77 4.04 -0.11 10.09
CA GLU A 77 4.93 -0.41 11.22
C GLU A 77 6.39 -0.55 10.76
N ALA A 78 6.65 -1.28 9.67
CA ALA A 78 8.00 -1.36 9.12
C ALA A 78 8.52 0.00 8.66
N TRP A 79 7.66 0.84 8.08
CA TRP A 79 8.04 2.17 7.62
C TRP A 79 8.30 3.12 8.80
N SER A 80 7.58 3.00 9.91
CA SER A 80 7.76 3.89 11.06
C SER A 80 9.08 3.76 11.80
N ASP A 81 9.71 2.60 11.72
CA ASP A 81 11.01 2.35 12.35
C ASP A 81 12.18 2.83 11.47
N VAL A 82 11.97 3.04 10.16
CA VAL A 82 13.02 3.45 9.21
C VAL A 82 13.76 4.72 9.62
N PRO A 83 13.10 5.84 10.00
CA PRO A 83 13.80 7.08 10.28
C PRO A 83 14.77 6.93 11.46
N TYR A 84 14.38 6.18 12.49
CA TYR A 84 15.17 5.96 13.70
C TYR A 84 16.40 5.11 13.40
N VAL A 85 16.21 4.00 12.68
CA VAL A 85 17.33 3.11 12.29
C VAL A 85 18.32 3.84 11.37
N VAL A 86 17.84 4.61 10.39
CA VAL A 86 18.70 5.40 9.49
C VAL A 86 19.45 6.50 10.25
N SER A 87 18.78 7.20 11.17
CA SER A 87 19.40 8.22 12.02
C SER A 87 20.48 7.64 12.92
N PHE A 88 20.25 6.46 13.50
CA PHE A 88 21.25 5.77 14.31
C PHE A 88 22.52 5.45 13.52
N PHE A 89 22.39 4.90 12.30
CA PHE A 89 23.55 4.66 11.46
C PHE A 89 24.26 5.96 11.04
N ALA A 90 23.52 7.06 10.84
CA ALA A 90 24.12 8.37 10.63
C ALA A 90 24.98 8.81 11.82
N SER A 91 24.46 8.63 13.05
CA SER A 91 25.17 8.92 14.30
C SER A 91 26.41 8.04 14.44
N LEU A 92 26.32 6.74 14.16
CA LEU A 92 27.44 5.78 14.25
C LEU A 92 28.62 6.17 13.33
N LEU A 93 28.32 6.66 12.13
CA LEU A 93 29.34 7.14 11.19
C LEU A 93 30.03 8.43 11.66
N HIS A 94 29.33 9.25 12.45
CA HIS A 94 29.86 10.50 13.01
C HIS A 94 30.61 10.26 14.33
N GLN A 95 30.09 9.38 15.20
CA GLN A 95 30.63 9.02 16.50
C GLN A 95 30.58 7.48 16.65
N PRO A 96 31.70 6.77 16.45
CA PRO A 96 31.74 5.30 16.41
C PRO A 96 31.51 4.58 17.74
N THR A 97 31.26 5.31 18.83
CA THR A 97 31.08 4.76 20.17
C THR A 97 29.66 5.04 20.65
N PRO A 98 28.65 4.27 20.18
CA PRO A 98 27.27 4.46 20.60
C PRO A 98 27.06 3.99 22.04
N ASP A 99 26.02 4.52 22.68
CA ASP A 99 25.54 4.05 23.98
C ASP A 99 25.02 2.58 23.83
N PRO A 100 25.41 1.66 24.73
CA PRO A 100 24.86 0.30 24.74
C PRO A 100 23.33 0.24 24.80
N GLU A 101 22.66 1.16 25.52
CA GLU A 101 21.20 1.18 25.63
C GLU A 101 20.55 1.60 24.31
N GLU A 102 21.10 2.62 23.65
CA GLU A 102 20.66 3.08 22.32
C GLU A 102 20.84 1.98 21.26
N THR A 103 21.96 1.24 21.34
CA THR A 103 22.25 0.12 20.43
C THR A 103 21.24 -1.02 20.59
N SER A 104 20.84 -1.34 21.81
CA SER A 104 19.84 -2.41 22.07
C SER A 104 18.47 -2.04 21.49
N TRP A 105 17.99 -0.83 21.76
CA TRP A 105 16.69 -0.35 21.28
C TRP A 105 16.64 -0.26 19.74
N ILE A 106 17.71 0.21 19.09
CA ILE A 106 17.78 0.22 17.63
C ILE A 106 17.84 -1.19 17.04
N GLY A 107 18.47 -2.13 17.73
CA GLY A 107 18.43 -3.55 17.36
C GLY A 107 16.99 -4.09 17.30
N GLU A 108 16.17 -3.73 18.29
CA GLU A 108 14.73 -4.08 18.30
C GLU A 108 13.99 -3.47 17.11
N MET A 109 14.22 -2.19 16.81
CA MET A 109 13.61 -1.51 15.65
C MET A 109 14.04 -2.13 14.32
N TYR A 110 15.34 -2.44 14.16
CA TYR A 110 15.83 -3.15 12.98
C TYR A 110 15.14 -4.51 12.79
N HIS A 111 14.99 -5.28 13.87
CA HIS A 111 14.26 -6.54 13.83
C HIS A 111 12.77 -6.35 13.53
N SER A 112 12.14 -5.32 14.09
CA SER A 112 10.76 -4.93 13.82
C SER A 112 10.53 -4.67 12.33
N ILE A 113 11.39 -3.89 11.67
CA ILE A 113 11.30 -3.62 10.22
C ILE A 113 11.24 -4.93 9.43
N ARG A 114 12.14 -5.87 9.71
CA ARG A 114 12.21 -7.15 8.99
C ARG A 114 11.01 -8.04 9.26
N LEU A 115 10.58 -8.14 10.52
CA LEU A 115 9.43 -8.94 10.91
C LEU A 115 8.15 -8.40 10.26
N ASN A 116 7.96 -7.09 10.26
CA ASN A 116 6.83 -6.43 9.65
C ASN A 116 6.87 -6.51 8.12
N ALA A 117 8.04 -6.33 7.49
CA ALA A 117 8.18 -6.55 6.05
C ALA A 117 7.84 -8.00 5.66
N GLN A 118 8.26 -8.98 6.45
CA GLN A 118 7.90 -10.39 6.23
C GLN A 118 6.40 -10.65 6.46
N SER A 119 5.81 -10.05 7.49
CA SER A 119 4.37 -10.13 7.74
C SER A 119 3.57 -9.57 6.56
N ALA A 120 3.94 -8.41 6.04
CA ALA A 120 3.31 -7.81 4.87
C ALA A 120 3.44 -8.70 3.61
N ARG A 121 4.61 -9.33 3.40
CA ARG A 121 4.78 -10.35 2.33
C ARG A 121 3.83 -11.53 2.47
N ASN A 122 3.63 -12.01 3.70
CA ASN A 122 2.73 -13.13 3.96
C ASN A 122 1.25 -12.73 3.77
N CYS A 123 0.90 -11.47 4.02
CA CYS A 123 -0.46 -10.95 3.79
C CYS A 123 -0.76 -10.68 2.31
N LEU A 124 0.24 -10.33 1.48
CA LEU A 124 0.00 -9.97 0.07
C LEU A 124 -0.74 -11.07 -0.74
N PRO A 125 -0.37 -12.37 -0.67
CA PRO A 125 -1.13 -13.43 -1.35
C PRO A 125 -2.59 -13.56 -0.87
N ILE A 126 -2.83 -13.33 0.42
CA ILE A 126 -4.17 -13.36 1.03
C ILE A 126 -4.99 -12.20 0.46
N LEU A 127 -4.40 -11.01 0.39
CA LEU A 127 -5.03 -9.83 -0.22
C LEU A 127 -5.33 -10.05 -1.70
N CYS A 128 -4.39 -10.58 -2.48
CA CYS A 128 -4.62 -10.96 -3.89
C CYS A 128 -5.80 -11.92 -4.04
N THR A 129 -5.91 -12.89 -3.14
CA THR A 129 -7.05 -13.83 -3.12
C THR A 129 -8.36 -13.11 -2.80
N ALA A 130 -8.36 -12.19 -1.84
CA ALA A 130 -9.53 -11.39 -1.49
C ALA A 130 -9.99 -10.49 -2.64
N ILE A 131 -9.06 -9.86 -3.37
CA ILE A 131 -9.33 -9.05 -4.57
C ILE A 131 -10.04 -9.88 -5.65
N VAL A 132 -9.60 -11.12 -5.88
CA VAL A 132 -10.25 -12.00 -6.87
C VAL A 132 -11.65 -12.42 -6.39
N ARG A 133 -11.78 -12.78 -5.11
CA ARG A 133 -13.04 -13.26 -4.53
C ARG A 133 -14.12 -12.18 -4.44
N VAL A 134 -13.74 -10.91 -4.27
CA VAL A 134 -14.70 -9.81 -4.13
C VAL A 134 -15.36 -9.44 -5.48
N LYS A 135 -14.69 -9.70 -6.61
CA LYS A 135 -15.12 -9.25 -7.93
C LYS A 135 -16.52 -9.72 -8.32
N ASP A 136 -16.74 -11.04 -8.39
CA ASP A 136 -17.99 -11.59 -8.93
C ASP A 136 -19.21 -11.29 -8.04
N PRO A 137 -19.12 -11.40 -6.70
CA PRO A 137 -20.20 -10.96 -5.81
C PRO A 137 -20.56 -9.48 -6.01
N LEU A 138 -19.57 -8.60 -6.13
CA LEU A 138 -19.81 -7.18 -6.36
C LEU A 138 -20.46 -6.91 -7.72
N LEU A 139 -19.99 -7.56 -8.79
CA LEU A 139 -20.61 -7.45 -10.11
C LEU A 139 -22.09 -7.86 -10.04
N ASN A 140 -22.41 -8.95 -9.36
CA ASN A 140 -23.79 -9.42 -9.24
C ASN A 140 -24.68 -8.41 -8.50
N GLN A 141 -24.20 -7.80 -7.41
CA GLN A 141 -24.95 -6.78 -6.68
C GLN A 141 -25.11 -5.49 -7.51
N LEU A 142 -24.06 -5.08 -8.22
CA LEU A 142 -24.08 -3.92 -9.11
C LEU A 142 -24.98 -4.11 -10.33
N ARG A 143 -25.09 -5.32 -10.89
CA ARG A 143 -26.09 -5.61 -11.94
C ARG A 143 -27.51 -5.54 -11.41
N GLY A 144 -27.69 -6.00 -10.16
CA GLY A 144 -28.98 -6.01 -9.48
C GLY A 144 -29.97 -7.00 -10.12
N PRO A 145 -31.27 -6.89 -9.79
CA PRO A 145 -32.29 -7.78 -10.31
C PRO A 145 -32.43 -7.68 -11.84
N CYS A 146 -32.93 -8.75 -12.46
CA CYS A 146 -33.10 -8.85 -13.92
C CYS A 146 -33.75 -7.59 -14.50
N GLY A 147 -33.08 -6.98 -15.48
CA GLY A 147 -33.55 -5.79 -16.19
C GLY A 147 -33.09 -4.45 -15.60
N LEU A 148 -32.61 -4.39 -14.34
CA LEU A 148 -32.13 -3.14 -13.76
C LEU A 148 -30.91 -2.59 -14.50
N GLU A 149 -29.94 -3.44 -14.81
CA GLU A 149 -28.78 -3.05 -15.61
C GLU A 149 -29.19 -2.48 -16.97
N GLN A 150 -30.13 -3.13 -17.66
CA GLN A 150 -30.61 -2.69 -18.97
C GLN A 150 -31.28 -1.31 -18.87
N LEU A 151 -32.07 -1.08 -17.82
CA LEU A 151 -32.70 0.22 -17.55
C LEU A 151 -31.66 1.31 -17.31
N LEU A 152 -30.65 1.05 -16.48
CA LEU A 152 -29.57 2.01 -16.19
C LEU A 152 -28.69 2.29 -17.42
N ARG A 153 -28.42 1.28 -18.25
CA ARG A 153 -27.69 1.47 -19.52
C ARG A 153 -28.52 2.30 -20.50
N THR A 154 -29.83 2.07 -20.56
CA THR A 154 -30.75 2.84 -21.41
C THR A 154 -30.83 4.30 -20.94
N SER A 155 -30.92 4.54 -19.64
CA SER A 155 -30.91 5.91 -19.09
C SER A 155 -29.58 6.61 -19.39
N LYS A 156 -28.46 5.89 -19.32
CA LYS A 156 -27.14 6.42 -19.67
C LYS A 156 -27.04 6.82 -21.13
N TRP A 157 -27.57 5.98 -22.03
CA TRP A 157 -27.66 6.29 -23.45
C TRP A 157 -28.51 7.54 -23.74
N LEU A 158 -29.57 7.76 -22.95
CA LEU A 158 -30.42 8.97 -23.02
C LEU A 158 -29.77 10.23 -22.42
N GLY A 159 -28.48 10.18 -22.06
CA GLY A 159 -27.72 11.35 -21.60
C GLY A 159 -27.73 11.59 -20.10
N THR A 160 -28.22 10.64 -19.29
CA THR A 160 -28.09 10.72 -17.82
C THR A 160 -26.80 10.03 -17.35
N SER A 161 -26.04 10.60 -16.41
CA SER A 161 -24.89 9.88 -15.83
C SER A 161 -25.38 8.79 -14.88
N SER A 162 -24.83 7.57 -14.96
CA SER A 162 -25.08 6.52 -13.98
C SER A 162 -23.77 6.02 -13.40
N THR A 163 -23.39 6.55 -12.24
CA THR A 163 -22.19 6.14 -11.49
C THR A 163 -22.15 4.63 -11.27
N ARG A 164 -23.31 4.00 -11.07
CA ARG A 164 -23.45 2.55 -10.94
C ARG A 164 -22.99 1.79 -12.19
N VAL A 165 -23.37 2.27 -13.39
CA VAL A 165 -22.92 1.68 -14.66
C VAL A 165 -21.43 1.93 -14.87
N ASP A 166 -20.94 3.12 -14.53
CA ASP A 166 -19.51 3.45 -14.66
C ASP A 166 -18.63 2.54 -13.78
N ILE A 167 -19.05 2.31 -12.53
CA ILE A 167 -18.38 1.37 -11.62
C ILE A 167 -18.53 -0.06 -12.13
N LEU A 168 -19.71 -0.48 -12.58
CA LEU A 168 -19.94 -1.82 -13.11
C LEU A 168 -18.99 -2.14 -14.28
N ASP A 169 -18.88 -1.23 -15.24
CA ASP A 169 -18.03 -1.41 -16.43
C ASP A 169 -16.54 -1.35 -16.07
N SER A 170 -16.17 -0.59 -15.03
CA SER A 170 -14.76 -0.38 -14.66
C SER A 170 -14.25 -1.27 -13.53
N LEU A 171 -15.12 -1.98 -12.81
CA LEU A 171 -14.75 -2.75 -11.60
C LEU A 171 -13.58 -3.73 -11.83
N PRO A 172 -13.54 -4.51 -12.92
CA PRO A 172 -12.39 -5.39 -13.17
C PRO A 172 -11.06 -4.61 -13.27
N GLN A 173 -11.07 -3.46 -13.94
CA GLN A 173 -9.88 -2.62 -14.09
C GLN A 173 -9.49 -1.96 -12.77
N LEU A 174 -10.46 -1.51 -11.97
CA LEU A 174 -10.21 -0.93 -10.64
C LEU A 174 -9.55 -1.95 -9.70
N LEU A 175 -10.03 -3.19 -9.68
CA LEU A 175 -9.45 -4.27 -8.88
C LEU A 175 -8.06 -4.67 -9.39
N PHE A 176 -7.84 -4.64 -10.70
CA PHE A 176 -6.52 -4.86 -11.28
C PHE A 176 -5.53 -3.77 -10.87
N GLU A 177 -5.88 -2.49 -11.02
CA GLU A 177 -5.04 -1.36 -10.58
C GLU A 177 -4.76 -1.41 -9.08
N PHE A 178 -5.78 -1.73 -8.28
CA PHE A 178 -5.65 -1.91 -6.84
C PHE A 178 -4.57 -2.96 -6.50
N ARG A 179 -4.61 -4.11 -7.18
CA ARG A 179 -3.60 -5.15 -7.03
C ARG A 179 -2.20 -4.64 -7.37
N ILE A 180 -2.05 -3.90 -8.47
CA ILE A 180 -0.78 -3.31 -8.88
C ILE A 180 -0.23 -2.36 -7.80
N TYR A 181 -1.09 -1.55 -7.17
CA TYR A 181 -0.66 -0.69 -6.06
C TYR A 181 -0.14 -1.51 -4.88
N CYS A 182 -0.83 -2.58 -4.49
CA CYS A 182 -0.39 -3.46 -3.40
C CYS A 182 0.97 -4.12 -3.71
N GLU A 183 1.14 -4.62 -4.94
CA GLU A 183 2.40 -5.22 -5.38
C GLU A 183 3.56 -4.19 -5.39
N ARG A 184 3.28 -2.95 -5.83
CA ARG A 184 4.28 -1.87 -5.81
C ARG A 184 4.64 -1.42 -4.39
N THR A 185 3.66 -1.31 -3.48
CA THR A 185 3.91 -1.07 -2.06
C THR A 185 4.92 -2.07 -1.50
N MET A 186 4.73 -3.37 -1.78
CA MET A 186 5.69 -4.39 -1.34
C MET A 186 7.05 -4.30 -2.00
N ARG A 187 7.12 -3.96 -3.29
CA ARG A 187 8.42 -3.76 -3.95
C ARG A 187 9.20 -2.64 -3.27
N TYR A 188 8.56 -1.51 -2.98
CA TYR A 188 9.22 -0.41 -2.28
C TYR A 188 9.64 -0.78 -0.86
N LEU A 189 8.78 -1.49 -0.12
CA LEU A 189 9.13 -1.97 1.21
C LEU A 189 10.32 -2.94 1.19
N ASN A 190 10.41 -3.81 0.18
CA ASN A 190 11.56 -4.71 0.02
C ASN A 190 12.86 -3.95 -0.25
N VAL A 191 12.82 -2.89 -1.06
CA VAL A 191 14.01 -2.05 -1.31
C VAL A 191 14.45 -1.36 -0.02
N ILE A 192 13.49 -0.85 0.77
CA ILE A 192 13.76 -0.23 2.07
C ILE A 192 14.41 -1.23 3.03
N GLU A 193 13.84 -2.42 3.17
CA GLU A 193 14.42 -3.47 4.02
C GLU A 193 15.83 -3.84 3.58
N GLN A 194 16.06 -4.07 2.27
CA GLN A 194 17.38 -4.42 1.73
C GLN A 194 18.41 -3.32 1.99
N TYR A 195 18.02 -2.05 1.84
CA TYR A 195 18.90 -0.92 2.13
C TYR A 195 19.30 -0.89 3.60
N ILE A 196 18.35 -1.12 4.51
CA ILE A 196 18.60 -1.15 5.95
C ILE A 196 19.49 -2.33 6.35
N VAL A 197 19.26 -3.52 5.78
CA VAL A 197 20.15 -4.68 5.97
C VAL A 197 21.56 -4.36 5.49
N GLY A 198 21.69 -3.75 4.31
CA GLY A 198 23.00 -3.34 3.78
C GLY A 198 23.71 -2.31 4.66
N LEU A 199 22.98 -1.33 5.22
CA LEU A 199 23.53 -0.38 6.18
C LEU A 199 23.99 -1.07 7.46
N HIS A 200 23.18 -1.97 8.01
CA HIS A 200 23.52 -2.74 9.20
C HIS A 200 24.80 -3.57 8.98
N ASP A 201 24.88 -4.31 7.88
CA ASP A 201 26.04 -5.15 7.56
C ASP A 201 27.30 -4.32 7.32
N PHE A 202 27.17 -3.14 6.71
CA PHE A 202 28.29 -2.21 6.56
C PHE A 202 28.76 -1.67 7.91
N CYS A 203 27.82 -1.26 8.76
CA CYS A 203 28.11 -0.62 10.04
C CYS A 203 28.56 -1.60 11.14
N SER A 204 28.28 -2.89 10.97
CA SER A 204 28.75 -3.93 11.88
C SER A 204 30.26 -4.21 11.74
N ASP A 205 30.88 -3.75 10.65
CA ASP A 205 32.32 -3.90 10.38
C ASP A 205 33.05 -2.59 10.70
N GLU A 206 33.62 -2.51 11.91
CA GLU A 206 34.39 -1.35 12.36
C GLU A 206 35.56 -1.02 11.42
N GLY A 207 36.15 -2.02 10.76
CA GLY A 207 37.24 -1.82 9.80
C GLY A 207 36.76 -1.05 8.57
N ARG A 208 35.56 -1.39 8.07
CA ARG A 208 34.92 -0.67 6.95
C ARG A 208 34.54 0.75 7.34
N ILE A 209 33.98 0.97 8.52
CA ILE A 209 33.65 2.33 8.99
C ILE A 209 34.93 3.16 9.10
N ARG A 210 36.01 2.63 9.69
CA ARG A 210 37.28 3.37 9.84
C ARG A 210 37.93 3.69 8.51
N ALA A 211 37.82 2.80 7.53
CA ALA A 211 38.36 2.99 6.18
C ALA A 211 37.48 3.87 5.27
N LEU A 212 36.28 4.25 5.72
CA LEU A 212 35.35 5.05 4.93
C LEU A 212 35.84 6.50 4.80
N ASN A 213 36.11 6.91 3.57
CA ASN A 213 36.37 8.30 3.22
C ASN A 213 35.07 9.10 3.13
N GLY A 214 35.07 10.35 3.58
CA GLY A 214 33.89 11.23 3.49
C GLY A 214 32.76 10.89 4.46
N ARG A 215 33.09 10.31 5.63
CA ARG A 215 32.11 9.92 6.67
C ARG A 215 31.12 11.03 7.04
N GLU A 216 31.59 12.26 7.20
CA GLU A 216 30.73 13.40 7.55
C GLU A 216 29.66 13.66 6.50
N GLU A 217 30.01 13.61 5.21
CA GLU A 217 29.07 13.82 4.10
C GLU A 217 28.06 12.67 4.02
N ILE A 218 28.50 11.43 4.25
CA ILE A 218 27.62 10.25 4.23
C ILE A 218 26.65 10.30 5.43
N SER A 219 27.16 10.62 6.62
CA SER A 219 26.35 10.82 7.83
C SER A 219 25.29 11.91 7.60
N ARG A 220 25.69 13.07 7.05
CA ARG A 220 24.77 14.16 6.70
C ARG A 220 23.66 13.70 5.76
N ARG A 221 24.00 12.96 4.70
CA ARG A 221 22.99 12.42 3.76
C ARG A 221 22.05 11.40 4.39
N LEU A 222 22.52 10.60 5.35
CA LEU A 222 21.67 9.68 6.09
C LEU A 222 20.74 10.43 7.05
N TYR A 223 21.20 11.52 7.68
CA TYR A 223 20.32 12.40 8.45
C TYR A 223 19.25 13.04 7.55
N ASP A 224 19.63 13.58 6.38
CA ASP A 224 18.68 14.15 5.42
C ASP A 224 17.64 13.11 4.99
N LEU A 225 18.06 11.86 4.77
CA LEU A 225 17.19 10.74 4.42
C LEU A 225 16.26 10.32 5.57
N SER A 226 16.75 10.35 6.81
CA SER A 226 15.95 10.08 8.00
C SER A 226 14.85 11.14 8.17
N GLN A 227 15.21 12.43 8.06
CA GLN A 227 14.24 13.52 8.11
C GLN A 227 13.20 13.41 7.00
N PHE A 228 13.64 13.10 5.77
CA PHE A 228 12.73 12.83 4.67
C PHE A 228 11.76 11.69 5.00
N ALA A 229 12.25 10.58 5.57
CA ALA A 229 11.43 9.44 5.96
C ALA A 229 10.38 9.79 7.04
N VAL A 230 10.70 10.68 7.99
CA VAL A 230 9.73 11.23 8.95
C VAL A 230 8.63 12.01 8.23
N ASP A 231 9.01 12.92 7.34
CA ASP A 231 8.08 13.83 6.65
C ASP A 231 7.06 13.07 5.80
N ILE A 232 7.50 12.05 5.07
CA ILE A 232 6.61 11.31 4.18
C ILE A 232 5.65 10.36 4.91
N MET A 233 5.94 10.01 6.16
CA MET A 233 5.13 9.07 6.95
C MET A 233 3.96 9.74 7.68
N GLN A 234 3.96 11.07 7.83
CA GLN A 234 3.06 11.81 8.74
C GLN A 234 1.56 11.43 8.68
N HIS A 235 1.06 10.94 7.54
CA HIS A 235 -0.35 10.59 7.37
C HIS A 235 -0.64 9.09 7.37
N ALA A 236 0.36 8.23 7.13
CA ALA A 236 0.19 6.80 6.95
C ALA A 236 -0.44 6.08 8.17
N PRO A 237 -0.06 6.37 9.43
CA PRO A 237 -0.67 5.75 10.61
C PRO A 237 -2.19 6.01 10.73
N TYR A 238 -2.69 7.09 10.14
CA TYR A 238 -4.11 7.43 10.15
C TYR A 238 -4.89 6.74 9.03
N HIS A 239 -4.25 6.15 8.03
CA HIS A 239 -4.94 5.54 6.90
C HIS A 239 -5.58 4.20 7.27
N SER A 240 -4.83 3.30 7.91
CA SER A 240 -5.37 1.97 8.29
C SER A 240 -6.58 2.08 9.23
N SER A 241 -6.49 2.92 10.26
CA SER A 241 -7.59 3.14 11.22
C SER A 241 -8.86 3.71 10.57
N LYS A 242 -8.73 4.43 9.45
CA LYS A 242 -9.87 4.98 8.69
C LYS A 242 -10.64 3.93 7.89
N LEU A 243 -10.06 2.77 7.60
CA LEU A 243 -10.75 1.60 7.03
C LEU A 243 -11.53 0.80 8.10
N GLY A 244 -11.45 1.21 9.36
CA GLY A 244 -12.04 0.50 10.48
C GLY A 244 -11.13 -0.64 10.97
N TRP A 245 -11.50 -1.21 12.11
CA TRP A 245 -10.74 -2.29 12.73
C TRP A 245 -11.19 -3.63 12.17
N LYS A 246 -10.28 -4.61 12.16
CA LYS A 246 -10.64 -5.98 11.82
C LYS A 246 -11.76 -6.47 12.74
N GLY A 247 -12.78 -7.09 12.15
CA GLY A 247 -13.98 -7.53 12.88
C GLY A 247 -14.91 -6.41 13.36
N SER A 248 -14.64 -5.14 13.02
CA SER A 248 -15.63 -4.06 13.18
C SER A 248 -16.56 -4.00 11.99
N GLU A 249 -17.67 -3.27 12.11
CA GLU A 249 -18.46 -2.89 10.94
C GLU A 249 -17.58 -2.12 9.93
N VAL A 250 -17.81 -2.36 8.63
CA VAL A 250 -17.08 -1.70 7.55
C VAL A 250 -17.57 -0.25 7.44
N PRO A 251 -16.71 0.76 7.64
CA PRO A 251 -17.13 2.15 7.60
C PRO A 251 -17.43 2.59 6.16
N VAL A 252 -18.56 3.27 5.97
CA VAL A 252 -18.94 3.92 4.71
C VAL A 252 -18.71 5.42 4.86
N ARG A 253 -17.86 6.01 4.01
CA ARG A 253 -17.51 7.44 4.11
C ARG A 253 -18.13 8.24 2.98
N SER A 254 -19.35 8.70 3.21
CA SER A 254 -20.12 9.50 2.23
C SER A 254 -19.47 10.84 1.87
N ASP A 255 -18.55 11.37 2.68
CA ASP A 255 -17.86 12.65 2.49
C ASP A 255 -16.42 12.50 1.96
N TYR A 256 -16.06 11.33 1.46
CA TYR A 256 -14.68 11.04 1.09
C TYR A 256 -14.16 11.94 -0.06
N LYS A 257 -13.42 12.99 0.32
CA LYS A 257 -12.78 13.98 -0.58
C LYS A 257 -11.39 13.54 -1.06
N GLY A 258 -11.03 12.26 -0.95
CA GLY A 258 -9.70 11.74 -1.26
C GLY A 258 -9.28 11.79 -2.74
N ARG A 259 -10.06 12.44 -3.61
CA ARG A 259 -9.79 12.62 -5.05
C ARG A 259 -8.37 13.13 -5.33
N ARG A 260 -7.85 14.03 -4.50
CA ARG A 260 -6.50 14.63 -4.69
C ARG A 260 -5.35 13.65 -4.47
N HIS A 261 -5.62 12.49 -3.87
CA HIS A 261 -4.62 11.47 -3.58
C HIS A 261 -4.69 10.26 -4.51
N LEU A 262 -5.69 10.21 -5.40
CA LEU A 262 -5.72 9.27 -6.51
C LEU A 262 -4.83 9.80 -7.63
N ARG A 263 -3.99 8.94 -8.20
CA ARG A 263 -3.13 9.36 -9.31
C ARG A 263 -3.98 9.84 -10.49
N ALA A 264 -3.60 10.98 -11.07
CA ALA A 264 -4.35 11.64 -12.15
C ALA A 264 -4.48 10.81 -13.43
N ASP A 265 -3.63 9.81 -13.63
CA ASP A 265 -3.66 8.86 -14.74
C ASP A 265 -4.48 7.59 -14.45
N SER A 266 -4.87 7.36 -13.19
CA SER A 266 -5.57 6.14 -12.75
C SER A 266 -7.01 6.06 -13.24
N THR A 267 -7.52 4.84 -13.43
CA THR A 267 -8.94 4.63 -13.76
C THR A 267 -9.86 5.15 -12.65
N PHE A 268 -9.39 5.09 -11.39
CA PHE A 268 -10.06 5.71 -10.24
C PHE A 268 -10.30 7.22 -10.41
N SER A 269 -9.37 7.95 -11.03
CA SER A 269 -9.52 9.39 -11.25
C SER A 269 -10.47 9.75 -12.39
N ARG A 270 -10.69 8.84 -13.34
CA ARG A 270 -11.50 9.06 -14.57
C ARG A 270 -12.99 8.78 -14.40
N ILE A 271 -13.37 8.00 -13.38
CA ILE A 271 -14.77 7.64 -13.10
C ILE A 271 -15.47 8.69 -12.21
N ILE A 272 -14.71 9.69 -11.75
CA ILE A 272 -15.19 10.78 -10.90
C ILE A 272 -15.53 11.98 -11.80
N PRO A 273 -16.81 12.39 -11.96
CA PRO A 273 -17.12 13.73 -12.46
C PRO A 273 -16.48 14.80 -11.54
#